data_AF-A0AAW9KX70-F1
#
_entry.id   AF-A0AAW9KX70-F1
#
_cell.length_a   1.000
_cell.length_b   1.000
_cell.length_c   1.000
_cell.angle_alpha   90.00
_cell.angle_beta   90.00
_cell.angle_gamma   90.00
#
_symmetry.space_group_name_H-M   'P 1'
#
loop_
_entity.id
_entity.type
_entity.pdbx_description
1 polymer ?
#
loop_
_entity_poly.entity_id
_entity_poly.type
_entity_poly.pdbx_seq_one_letter_code
_entity_poly.pdbx_strand_id
1 'polypeptide(L)' 'MEIEREALVEAGIGAGAVAVFVVAIYVISQSYATNGDLLPQGGLAIVGSIALFVVVLTLAGFWLEQQEF' A
#
# COMPACT_ATOMS: atom_id res chain seq x y z
N MET A 1 -10.17 0.03 27.76
CA MET A 1 -8.88 -0.15 27.06
C MET A 1 -9.01 -0.99 25.78
N GLU A 2 -10.18 -1.52 25.39
CA GLU A 2 -10.36 -2.22 24.10
C GLU A 2 -10.39 -1.27 22.90
N ILE A 3 -11.13 -0.16 22.98
CA ILE A 3 -11.20 0.90 21.95
C ILE A 3 -9.81 1.42 21.56
N GLU A 4 -8.89 1.53 22.53
CA GLU A 4 -7.53 2.02 22.28
C GLU A 4 -6.69 1.03 21.47
N ARG A 5 -6.88 -0.29 21.65
CA ARG A 5 -6.14 -1.31 20.90
C ARG A 5 -6.65 -1.45 19.48
N GLU A 6 -7.96 -1.38 19.28
CA GLU A 6 -8.62 -1.42 17.98
C GLU A 6 -8.16 -0.26 17.09
N ALA A 7 -8.25 0.97 17.62
CA ALA A 7 -7.76 2.17 16.93
C ALA A 7 -6.26 2.09 16.59
N LEU A 8 -5.45 1.48 17.48
CA LEU A 8 -4.02 1.30 17.25
C LEU A 8 -3.74 0.30 16.12
N VAL A 9 -4.53 -0.77 16.03
CA VAL A 9 -4.40 -1.81 14.99
C VAL A 9 -4.82 -1.25 13.65
N GLU A 10 -5.95 -0.55 13.56
CA GLU A 10 -6.42 0.09 12.33
C GLU A 10 -5.41 1.11 11.81
N ALA A 11 -4.93 2.01 12.69
CA ALA A 11 -3.90 2.98 12.35
C ALA A 11 -2.59 2.29 11.92
N GLY A 12 -2.20 1.22 12.59
CA GLY A 12 -1.01 0.44 12.26
C GLY A 12 -1.09 -0.22 10.89
N ILE A 13 -2.25 -0.81 10.55
CA ILE A 13 -2.49 -1.43 9.23
C ILE A 13 -2.48 -0.36 8.13
N GLY A 14 -3.16 0.76 8.33
CA GLY A 14 -3.15 1.87 7.37
C GLY A 14 -1.75 2.41 7.12
N ALA A 15 -0.99 2.70 8.19
CA ALA A 15 0.38 3.16 8.09
C ALA A 15 1.30 2.13 7.42
N GLY A 16 1.14 0.84 7.76
CA GLY A 16 1.89 -0.26 7.15
C GLY A 16 1.62 -0.40 5.65
N ALA A 17 0.36 -0.32 5.23
CA ALA A 17 -0.02 -0.38 3.82
C ALA A 17 0.62 0.77 3.02
N VAL A 18 0.60 2.00 3.56
CA VAL A 18 1.23 3.16 2.92
C VAL A 18 2.74 2.97 2.83
N ALA A 19 3.40 2.48 3.88
CA ALA A 19 4.83 2.22 3.87
C ALA A 19 5.22 1.20 2.79
N VAL A 20 4.45 0.11 2.66
CA VAL A 20 4.64 -0.88 1.60
C VAL A 20 4.46 -0.26 0.22
N PHE A 21 3.46 0.59 0.02
CA PHE A 21 3.25 1.29 -1.25
C PHE A 21 4.42 2.20 -1.60
N VAL A 22 4.95 2.97 -0.64
CA VAL A 22 6.14 3.82 -0.84
C VAL A 22 7.35 2.99 -1.26
N VAL A 23 7.58 1.85 -0.60
CA VAL A 23 8.66 0.91 -0.97
C VAL A 23 8.47 0.37 -2.38
N ALA A 24 7.24 0.02 -2.77
CA ALA A 24 6.95 -0.45 -4.12
C ALA A 24 7.28 0.61 -5.19
N ILE A 25 6.88 1.88 -4.96
CA ILE A 25 7.21 2.99 -5.87
C ILE A 25 8.72 3.22 -5.95
N TYR A 26 9.42 3.16 -4.81
CA TYR A 26 10.89 3.24 -4.80
C TYR A 26 11.53 2.15 -5.65
N VAL A 27 11.08 0.89 -5.51
CA VAL A 27 11.58 -0.24 -6.30
C VAL A 27 11.27 -0.06 -7.79
N ILE A 28 10.07 0.40 -8.15
CA ILE A 28 9.69 0.67 -9.54
C ILE A 28 10.57 1.78 -10.12
N SER A 29 10.79 2.85 -9.37
CA SER A 29 11.65 3.95 -9.79
C SER A 29 13.07 3.46 -10.08
N GLN A 30 13.65 2.63 -9.20
CA GLN A 30 14.99 2.07 -9.43
C GLN A 30 15.05 1.08 -10.60
N SER A 31 13.97 0.33 -10.83
CA SER A 31 13.93 -0.72 -11.86
C SER A 31 13.64 -0.19 -13.27
N TYR A 32 12.92 0.92 -13.37
CA TYR A 32 12.44 1.49 -14.64
C TYR A 32 12.99 2.89 -14.92
N ALA A 33 13.91 3.42 -14.10
CA ALA A 33 14.63 4.65 -14.42
C ALA A 33 15.78 4.36 -15.40
N THR A 34 15.97 5.26 -16.36
CA THR A 34 17.11 5.28 -17.28
C THR A 34 17.52 6.72 -17.48
N ASN A 35 18.78 7.05 -17.20
CA ASN A 35 19.32 8.43 -17.26
C ASN A 35 18.54 9.46 -16.42
N GLY A 36 17.90 9.02 -15.33
CA GLY A 36 17.09 9.89 -14.46
C GLY A 36 15.63 10.03 -14.89
N ASP A 37 15.26 9.52 -16.07
CA ASP A 37 13.90 9.53 -16.57
C ASP A 37 13.22 8.17 -16.38
N LEU A 38 11.92 8.19 -16.07
CA LEU A 38 11.14 6.97 -15.94
C LEU A 38 10.69 6.48 -17.33
N LEU A 39 11.01 5.23 -17.66
CA LEU A 39 10.54 4.59 -18.88
C LEU A 39 8.99 4.53 -18.88
N PRO A 40 8.34 4.51 -20.06
CA PRO A 40 6.88 4.40 -20.17
C PRO A 40 6.30 3.19 -19.42
N GLN A 41 7.03 2.07 -19.40
CA GLN A 41 6.67 0.86 -18.66
C GLN A 41 6.69 1.08 -17.14
N GLY A 42 7.57 1.94 -16.63
CA GLY A 42 7.58 2.34 -15.22
C GLY A 42 6.30 3.07 -14.84
N GLY A 43 5.77 3.92 -15.73
CA GLY A 43 4.47 4.58 -15.53
C GLY A 43 3.32 3.57 -15.39
N LEU A 44 3.27 2.55 -16.25
CA LEU A 44 2.28 1.47 -16.15
C LEU A 44 2.45 0.64 -14.86
N ALA A 45 3.70 0.37 -14.46
CA ALA A 45 3.99 -0.34 -13.21
C ALA A 45 3.50 0.47 -11.99
N ILE A 46 3.67 1.80 -11.98
CA ILE A 46 3.12 2.68 -10.94
C ILE A 46 1.60 2.55 -10.89
N VAL A 47 0.90 2.65 -12.02
CA VAL A 47 -0.57 2.48 -12.07
C VAL A 47 -1.00 1.12 -11.51
N GLY A 48 -0.31 0.04 -11.89
CA GLY A 48 -0.56 -1.29 -11.36
C GLY A 48 -0.34 -1.38 -9.85
N SER A 49 0.70 -0.73 -9.33
CA SER A 49 0.98 -0.69 -7.89
C SER A 49 -0.06 0.11 -7.09
N ILE A 50 -0.64 1.17 -7.67
CA ILE A 50 -1.76 1.90 -7.08
C ILE A 50 -3.00 1.00 -7.02
N ALA A 51 -3.31 0.30 -8.11
CA ALA A 51 -4.44 -0.64 -8.13
C ALA A 51 -4.27 -1.75 -7.08
N LEU A 52 -3.06 -2.32 -6.98
CA LEU A 52 -2.72 -3.30 -5.95
C LEU A 52 -2.86 -2.74 -4.53
N PHE A 53 -2.41 -1.50 -4.30
CA PHE A 53 -2.55 -0.83 -3.01
C PHE A 53 -4.01 -0.68 -2.59
N VAL A 54 -4.90 -0.29 -3.50
CA VAL A 54 -6.34 -0.20 -3.24
C VAL A 54 -6.94 -1.57 -2.89
N VAL A 55 -6.53 -2.63 -3.60
CA VAL A 55 -6.96 -3.99 -3.29
C VAL A 55 -6.49 -4.41 -1.89
N VAL A 56 -5.24 -4.12 -1.53
CA VAL A 56 -4.71 -4.41 -0.19
C VAL A 56 -5.51 -3.71 0.89
N LEU A 57 -5.83 -2.41 0.73
CA LEU A 57 -6.66 -1.69 1.70
C LEU A 57 -8.08 -2.26 1.78
N THR A 58 -8.66 -2.65 0.65
CA THR A 58 -10.00 -3.26 0.61
C THR A 58 -10.03 -4.58 1.37
N LEU A 59 -9.03 -5.44 1.14
CA LEU A 59 -8.89 -6.71 1.85
C LEU A 59 -8.60 -6.51 3.34
N ALA A 60 -7.77 -5.52 3.69
CA ALA A 60 -7.47 -5.18 5.07
C ALA A 60 -8.72 -4.71 5.82
N GLY A 61 -9.53 -3.83 5.21
CA GLY A 61 -10.80 -3.38 5.79
C GLY A 61 -11.79 -4.53 5.99
N PHE A 62 -11.96 -5.39 4.98
CA PHE A 62 -12.82 -6.56 5.09
C PHE A 62 -12.37 -7.56 6.17
N TRP A 63 -11.06 -7.72 6.35
CA TRP A 63 -10.50 -8.58 7.39
C TRP A 63 -10.66 -8.01 8.80
N LEU A 64 -10.63 -6.68 8.95
CA LEU A 64 -10.92 -6.01 10.21
C LEU A 64 -12.39 -6.15 10.59
N GLU A 65 -13.30 -5.96 9.64
CA GLU A 65 -14.75 -6.14 9.85
C GLU A 65 -15.07 -7.56 10.37
N GLN A 66 -14.37 -8.60 9.88
CA GLN A 66 -14.56 -9.97 10.36
C GLN A 66 -14.06 -10.22 11.80
N GLN A 67 -13.19 -9.38 12.34
CA GLN A 67 -12.68 -9.53 13.71
C GLN A 67 -13.55 -8.81 14.75
N GLU A 68 -14.42 -7.89 14.31
CA GLU A 68 -15.29 -7.10 15.18
C GLU A 68 -16.67 -7.75 15.43
N PHE A 69 -16.93 -8.94 14.88
CA PHE A 69 -18.17 -9.70 15.05
C PHE A 69 -18.01 -11.02 15.83
#